data_AF-A0A922VLK4-F1
#
_entry.id   AF-A0A922VLK4-F1
#
_cell.length_a   1.000
_cell.length_b   1.000
_cell.length_c   1.000
_cell.angle_alpha   90.00
_cell.angle_beta   90.00
_cell.angle_gamma   90.00
#
_symmetry.space_group_name_H-M   'P 1'
#
loop_
_entity.id
_entity.type
_entity.pdbx_description
1 polymer ?
#
loop_
_entity_poly.entity_id
_entity_poly.type
_entity_poly.pdbx_seq_one_letter_code
_entity_poly.pdbx_strand_id
1 'polypeptide(L)'
;MSFADRASDRGAVVRHAQRAGGQVGALAGMIAAEEPFPDIAQQLLAARGSLDSLLVRLVELELGDCLPSREVRAEVDGLLRAALGRAASGRGTNRSRHARPAPPVPASRSEERTAQ
;
A
#
# COMPACT_ATOMS: atom_id res chain seq x y z
N MET A 1 -0.55 18.88 21.57
CA MET A 1 -1.29 18.63 20.32
C MET A 1 -2.51 19.54 20.32
N SER A 2 -2.68 20.38 19.30
CA SER A 2 -3.79 21.35 19.24
C SER A 2 -5.11 20.65 18.92
N PHE A 3 -6.25 21.25 19.30
CA PHE A 3 -7.58 20.74 18.92
C PHE A 3 -7.76 20.66 17.39
N ALA A 4 -7.12 21.57 16.64
CA ALA A 4 -7.13 21.55 15.18
C ALA A 4 -6.40 20.34 14.59
N ASP A 5 -5.27 19.92 15.19
CA ASP A 5 -4.53 18.72 14.78
C ASP A 5 -5.37 17.46 14.97
N ARG A 6 -6.11 17.38 16.08
CA ARG A 6 -6.99 16.24 16.39
C ARG A 6 -8.17 16.11 15.43
N ALA A 7 -8.81 17.22 15.07
CA ALA A 7 -9.90 17.23 14.11
C ALA A 7 -9.40 16.80 12.71
N SER A 8 -8.20 17.27 12.32
CA SER A 8 -7.54 16.86 11.07
C SER A 8 -7.22 15.36 11.06
N ASP A 9 -6.71 14.81 12.17
CA ASP A 9 -6.39 13.40 12.31
C ASP A 9 -7.63 12.50 12.26
N ARG A 10 -8.72 12.88 12.94
CA ARG A 10 -10.00 12.15 12.83
C ARG A 10 -10.53 12.17 11.40
N GLY A 11 -10.44 13.30 10.72
CA GLY A 11 -10.82 13.40 9.30
C GLY A 11 -9.99 12.48 8.39
N ALA A 12 -8.68 12.37 8.64
CA ALA A 12 -7.81 11.45 7.91
C ALA A 12 -8.18 9.98 8.15
N VAL A 13 -8.49 9.61 9.40
CA VAL A 13 -8.98 8.26 9.76
C VAL A 13 -10.27 7.92 9.04
N VAL A 14 -11.24 8.83 9.01
CA VAL A 14 -12.53 8.61 8.33
C VAL A 14 -12.32 8.39 6.82
N ARG A 15 -11.48 9.21 6.17
CA ARG A 15 -11.15 9.02 4.74
C ARG A 15 -10.45 7.69 4.48
N HIS A 16 -9.58 7.25 5.39
CA HIS A 16 -8.93 5.95 5.29
C HIS A 16 -9.97 4.82 5.41
N ALA A 17 -10.87 4.89 6.40
CA ALA A 17 -11.93 3.91 6.59
C ALA A 17 -12.84 3.81 5.35
N GLN A 18 -13.24 4.94 4.76
CA GLN A 18 -14.02 4.97 3.53
C GLN A 18 -13.29 4.29 2.36
N ARG A 19 -11.98 4.55 2.21
CA ARG A 19 -11.17 3.90 1.18
C ARG A 19 -11.09 2.39 1.39
N ALA A 20 -10.81 1.94 2.62
CA ALA A 20 -10.76 0.52 2.95
C ALA A 20 -12.12 -0.16 2.68
N GLY A 21 -13.22 0.50 3.05
CA GLY A 21 -14.58 0.06 2.74
C GLY A 21 -14.84 -0.08 1.25
N GLY A 22 -14.41 0.88 0.43
CA GLY A 22 -14.52 0.78 -1.03
C GLY A 22 -13.71 -0.39 -1.63
N GLN A 23 -12.51 -0.66 -1.10
CA GLN A 23 -11.68 -1.78 -1.54
C GLN A 23 -12.33 -3.14 -1.21
N VAL A 24 -12.89 -3.28 -0.01
CA VAL A 24 -13.63 -4.49 0.39
C VAL A 24 -14.92 -4.63 -0.42
N GLY A 25 -15.66 -3.53 -0.61
CA GLY A 25 -16.92 -3.54 -1.37
C GLY A 25 -16.74 -3.96 -2.84
N ALA A 26 -15.60 -3.67 -3.44
CA ALA A 26 -15.29 -4.08 -4.81
C ALA A 26 -15.15 -5.60 -4.98
N LEU A 27 -14.81 -6.36 -3.92
CA LEU A 27 -14.57 -7.80 -4.00
C LEU A 27 -15.81 -8.58 -4.47
N ALA A 28 -17.00 -8.21 -4.00
CA ALA A 28 -18.24 -8.87 -4.42
C ALA A 28 -18.47 -8.70 -5.93
N GLY A 29 -18.15 -7.52 -6.48
CA GLY A 29 -18.22 -7.25 -7.91
C GLY A 29 -17.21 -8.05 -8.72
N MET A 30 -15.96 -8.17 -8.23
CA MET A 30 -14.92 -8.97 -8.89
C MET A 30 -15.30 -10.46 -8.92
N ILE A 31 -15.85 -10.99 -7.83
CA ILE A 31 -16.32 -12.38 -7.77
C ILE A 31 -17.49 -12.59 -8.75
N ALA A 32 -18.46 -11.67 -8.76
CA ALA A 32 -19.63 -11.75 -9.64
C ALA A 32 -19.25 -11.61 -11.13
N ALA A 33 -18.18 -10.87 -11.43
CA ALA A 33 -17.63 -10.73 -12.78
C ALA A 33 -16.69 -11.87 -13.19
N GLU A 34 -16.51 -12.90 -12.35
CA GLU A 34 -15.62 -14.03 -12.59
C GLU A 34 -14.17 -13.60 -12.89
N GLU A 35 -13.71 -12.53 -12.23
CA GLU A 35 -12.34 -12.05 -12.38
C GLU A 35 -11.32 -13.15 -12.00
N PRO A 36 -10.12 -13.16 -12.62
CA PRO A 36 -9.10 -14.14 -12.31
C PRO A 36 -8.76 -14.16 -10.80
N PHE A 37 -8.62 -15.36 -10.25
CA PHE A 37 -8.27 -15.53 -8.84
C PHE A 37 -7.06 -14.69 -8.37
N PRO A 38 -5.96 -14.55 -9.14
CA PRO A 38 -4.83 -13.71 -8.73
C PRO A 38 -5.22 -12.26 -8.46
N ASP A 39 -6.14 -11.71 -9.26
CA ASP A 39 -6.60 -10.33 -9.11
C ASP A 39 -7.48 -10.17 -7.87
N ILE A 40 -8.39 -11.13 -7.64
CA ILE A 40 -9.21 -11.20 -6.42
C ILE A 40 -8.31 -11.33 -5.18
N ALA A 41 -7.31 -12.21 -5.23
CA ALA A 41 -6.38 -12.44 -4.12
C ALA A 41 -5.54 -11.18 -3.84
N GLN A 42 -5.05 -10.50 -4.88
CA GLN A 42 -4.31 -9.25 -4.75
C GLN A 42 -5.18 -8.15 -4.12
N GLN A 43 -6.43 -7.99 -4.58
CA GLN A 43 -7.36 -7.02 -4.01
C GLN A 43 -7.66 -7.34 -2.53
N LEU A 44 -7.86 -8.62 -2.19
CA LEU A 44 -8.12 -9.05 -0.82
C LEU A 44 -6.93 -8.75 0.11
N LEU A 45 -5.70 -9.05 -0.34
CA LEU A 45 -4.49 -8.75 0.41
C LEU A 45 -4.29 -7.23 0.59
N ALA A 46 -4.57 -6.44 -0.45
CA ALA A 46 -4.52 -4.98 -0.37
C ALA A 46 -5.57 -4.43 0.60
N ALA A 47 -6.79 -4.95 0.58
CA ALA A 47 -7.86 -4.58 1.49
C ALA A 47 -7.50 -4.89 2.95
N ARG A 48 -6.98 -6.10 3.22
CA ARG A 48 -6.45 -6.47 4.54
C ARG A 48 -5.36 -5.52 5.00
N GLY A 49 -4.36 -5.25 4.16
CA GLY A 49 -3.29 -4.32 4.49
C GLY A 49 -3.81 -2.91 4.81
N SER A 50 -4.84 -2.46 4.10
CA SER A 50 -5.52 -1.18 4.35
C SER A 50 -6.22 -1.15 5.72
N LEU A 51 -6.93 -2.23 6.07
CA LEU A 51 -7.59 -2.40 7.38
C LEU A 51 -6.59 -2.46 8.54
N ASP A 52 -5.49 -3.20 8.39
CA ASP A 52 -4.43 -3.24 9.40
C ASP A 52 -3.83 -1.85 9.62
N SER A 53 -3.69 -1.06 8.55
CA SER A 53 -3.25 0.34 8.66
C SER A 53 -4.22 1.22 9.43
N LEU A 54 -5.52 1.03 9.18
CA LEU A 54 -6.58 1.80 9.83
C LEU A 54 -6.63 1.48 11.33
N LEU A 55 -6.48 0.21 11.69
CA LEU A 55 -6.39 -0.24 13.08
C LEU A 55 -5.23 0.44 13.81
N VAL A 56 -4.03 0.42 13.23
CA VAL A 56 -2.87 1.12 13.83
C VAL A 56 -3.19 2.60 14.05
N ARG A 57 -3.79 3.28 13.06
CA ARG A 57 -4.10 4.71 13.18
C ARG A 57 -5.15 5.02 14.24
N LEU A 58 -6.16 4.15 14.39
CA LEU A 58 -7.17 4.28 15.45
C LEU A 58 -6.55 4.10 16.84
N VAL A 59 -5.65 3.13 16.99
CA VAL A 59 -4.95 2.92 18.25
C VAL A 59 -3.99 4.08 18.55
N GLU A 60 -3.23 4.57 17.57
CA GLU A 60 -2.40 5.78 17.71
C GLU A 60 -3.21 6.98 18.22
N LEU A 61 -4.43 7.17 17.68
CA LEU A 61 -5.34 8.23 18.10
C LEU A 61 -5.77 8.06 19.57
N GLU A 62 -6.20 6.86 19.95
CA GLU A 62 -6.67 6.55 21.31
C GLU A 62 -5.52 6.64 22.35
N LEU A 63 -4.34 6.10 22.02
CA LEU A 63 -3.15 6.21 22.85
C LEU A 63 -2.66 7.66 22.97
N GLY A 64 -2.89 8.47 21.93
CA GLY A 64 -2.68 9.91 21.96
C GLY A 64 -3.40 10.59 23.14
N ASP A 65 -4.58 10.09 23.49
CA ASP A 65 -5.42 10.59 24.57
C ASP A 65 -5.18 9.86 25.92
N CYS A 66 -4.74 8.59 25.90
CA CYS A 66 -4.54 7.79 27.11
C CYS A 66 -3.12 7.84 27.70
N LEU A 67 -2.08 8.00 26.87
CA LEU A 67 -0.68 7.88 27.30
C LEU A 67 0.01 9.24 27.43
N PRO A 68 0.60 9.55 28.60
CA PRO A 68 1.20 10.86 28.86
C PRO A 68 2.56 11.04 28.16
N SER A 69 3.39 9.99 28.06
CA SER A 69 4.75 10.07 27.50
C SER A 69 4.83 9.69 26.03
N ARG A 70 5.82 10.24 25.32
CA ARG A 70 6.03 9.97 23.89
C ARG A 70 6.78 8.65 23.68
N GLU A 71 7.68 8.27 24.58
CA GLU A 71 8.42 7.01 24.48
C GLU A 71 7.50 5.79 24.58
N VAL A 72 6.59 5.77 25.57
CA VAL A 72 5.66 4.64 25.78
C VAL A 72 4.71 4.48 24.59
N ARG A 73 4.26 5.61 24.00
CA ARG A 73 3.46 5.57 22.76
C ARG A 73 4.21 4.91 21.61
N ALA A 74 5.47 5.30 21.38
CA ALA A 74 6.27 4.76 20.29
C ALA A 74 6.55 3.25 20.44
N GLU A 75 6.73 2.77 21.69
CA GLU A 75 6.92 1.35 21.99
C GLU A 75 5.66 0.53 21.67
N VAL A 76 4.49 0.98 22.14
CA VAL A 76 3.20 0.31 21.88
C VAL A 76 2.87 0.30 20.39
N ASP A 77 3.10 1.41 19.68
CA ASP A 77 2.94 1.48 18.22
C ASP A 77 3.85 0.49 17.49
N GLY A 78 5.09 0.32 17.98
CA GLY A 78 6.04 -0.66 17.46
C GLY A 78 5.52 -2.10 17.60
N LEU A 79 5.02 -2.44 18.79
CA LEU A 79 4.43 -3.76 19.06
C LEU A 79 3.21 -4.04 18.20
N LEU A 80 2.32 -3.06 18.02
CA LEU A 80 1.14 -3.18 17.16
C LEU A 80 1.51 -3.42 15.70
N ARG A 81 2.49 -2.68 15.17
CA ARG A 81 2.97 -2.88 13.79
C ARG A 81 3.62 -4.25 13.62
N ALA A 82 4.35 -4.74 14.63
CA ALA A 82 4.95 -6.07 14.60
C ALA A 82 3.88 -7.18 14.64
N ALA A 83 2.88 -7.07 15.51
CA ALA A 83 1.78 -8.02 15.64
C ALA A 83 0.92 -8.11 14.35
N LEU A 84 0.74 -6.99 13.65
CA LEU A 84 0.04 -6.94 12.36
C LEU A 84 0.92 -7.36 11.17
N GLY A 85 2.10 -7.93 11.42
CA GLY A 85 2.98 -8.48 10.39
C GLY A 85 3.72 -7.43 9.55
N ARG A 86 3.66 -6.14 9.91
CA ARG A 86 4.36 -5.06 9.17
C ARG A 86 5.84 -4.92 9.51
N ALA A 87 6.34 -5.67 10.50
CA ALA A 87 7.78 -5.69 10.82
C ALA A 87 8.66 -6.34 9.73
N ALA A 88 8.08 -7.00 8.72
CA ALA A 88 8.83 -7.71 7.68
C ALA A 88 8.88 -7.00 6.31
N SER A 89 8.25 -5.83 6.13
CA SER A 89 8.28 -5.12 4.82
C SER A 89 9.41 -4.07 4.69
N GLY A 90 10.27 -3.94 5.70
CA GLY A 90 11.46 -3.07 5.67
C GLY A 90 12.62 -3.54 4.77
N ARG A 91 12.35 -4.29 3.69
CA ARG A 91 13.35 -4.64 2.66
C ARG A 91 12.85 -4.38 1.25
N GLY A 92 12.51 -3.13 0.94
CA GLY A 92 12.80 -2.53 -0.36
C GLY A 92 13.85 -1.45 -0.10
N THR A 93 14.95 -1.29 -0.82
CA THR A 93 15.27 -1.68 -2.18
C THR A 93 16.81 -1.63 -2.34
N ASN A 94 17.50 -2.76 -2.23
CA ASN A 94 18.81 -2.91 -2.87
C ASN A 94 18.60 -3.67 -4.18
N ARG A 95 17.85 -3.06 -5.11
CA ARG A 95 17.83 -3.51 -6.50
C ARG A 95 19.06 -2.90 -7.17
N SER A 96 20.20 -3.53 -6.92
CA SER A 96 21.36 -3.45 -7.80
C SER A 96 20.90 -3.74 -9.22
N ARG A 97 20.74 -2.66 -9.99
CA ARG A 97 21.37 -2.50 -11.31
C ARG A 97 21.40 -3.81 -12.12
N HIS A 98 20.25 -4.38 -12.43
CA HIS A 98 20.13 -5.29 -13.57
C HIS A 98 19.64 -4.43 -14.73
N ALA A 99 20.61 -3.78 -15.36
CA ALA A 99 20.49 -3.28 -16.70
C ALA A 99 19.98 -4.44 -17.57
N ARG A 100 18.75 -4.30 -18.05
CA ARG A 100 18.20 -5.15 -19.10
C ARG A 100 19.09 -4.96 -20.34
N PRO A 101 19.73 -6.00 -20.89
CA PRO A 101 20.38 -5.85 -22.18
C PRO A 101 19.28 -5.58 -23.22
N ALA A 102 19.43 -4.51 -23.99
CA ALA A 102 18.57 -4.26 -25.14
C ALA A 102 18.71 -5.43 -26.14
N PRO A 103 17.61 -5.90 -26.76
CA PRO A 103 17.70 -6.92 -27.78
C PRO A 103 18.49 -6.38 -29.00
N PRO A 104 19.32 -7.22 -29.66
CA PRO A 104 20.02 -6.82 -30.87
C PRO A 104 19.02 -6.57 -32.00
N VAL A 105 19.11 -5.39 -32.62
CA VAL A 105 18.34 -5.04 -33.82
C VAL A 105 18.85 -5.93 -34.97
N PRO A 106 18.01 -6.78 -35.60
CA PRO A 106 18.41 -7.53 -36.78
C PRO A 106 18.54 -6.57 -37.97
N ALA A 107 19.68 -6.66 -38.65
CA ALA A 107 19.97 -5.94 -39.88
C ALA A 107 18.91 -6.27 -40.94
N SER A 108 18.12 -5.26 -41.32
CA SER A 108 17.26 -5.31 -42.50
C SER A 108 18.02 -4.67 -43.64
N ARG A 109 18.71 -5.52 -44.39
CA ARG A 109 19.18 -5.25 -45.74
C ARG A 109 17.99 -5.52 -46.66
N SER A 110 17.52 -4.52 -47.40
CA SER A 110 16.99 -4.63 -48.77
C SER A 110 16.40 -3.29 -49.23
N GLU A 111 16.43 -3.09 -50.55
CA GLU A 111 15.80 -2.04 -51.39
C GLU A 111 16.62 -0.74 -51.49
N GLU A 112 17.43 -0.50 -52.52
CA GLU A 112 17.17 -0.50 -53.97
C GLU A 112 16.10 0.52 -54.40
N ARG A 113 16.49 1.35 -55.38
CA ARG A 113 15.76 2.45 -56.06
C ARG A 113 15.61 3.76 -55.28
N THR A 114 16.37 4.79 -55.69
CA THR A 114 15.80 6.01 -56.30
C THR A 114 16.89 6.72 -57.13
N ALA A 115 16.46 7.23 -58.27
CA ALA A 115 17.16 7.95 -59.32
C ALA A 115 18.28 8.93 -58.91
N GLN A 116 19.39 8.89 -59.65
CA GLN A 116 19.83 9.97 -60.56
C GLN A 116 20.85 9.43 -61.56
#